data_AF-A0A350PGS4-F1
#
_entry.id   AF-A0A350PGS4-F1
#
_cell.length_a   1.000
_cell.length_b   1.000
_cell.length_c   1.000
_cell.angle_alpha   90.00
_cell.angle_beta   90.00
_cell.angle_gamma   90.00
#
_symmetry.space_group_name_H-M   'P 1'
#
loop_
_entity.id
_entity.type
_entity.pdbx_description
1 polymer ?
#
loop_
_entity_poly.entity_id
_entity_poly.type
_entity_poly.pdbx_seq_one_letter_code
_entity_poly.pdbx_strand_id
1 'polypeptide(L)'
;MQMKSHISKVSQATRKWLQPYNQSLKKAIDKTVEEGLFSFEDIKFQIRTLKQKVDSGQIEEWAKRAELSEIKNSVEQKVLCLLAGNLPLVGFQDALGTILSGADYYGKLSKKDPYLLSGFLKMMDEAHLDNQIQYSTELADFKDLQADKVLF
;
A
#
# COMPACT_ATOMS: atom_id res chain seq x y z
N MET A 1 -10.12 -15.73 -7.12
CA MET A 1 -9.21 -14.74 -7.74
C MET A 1 -8.50 -15.35 -8.94
N GLN A 2 -8.34 -14.62 -10.05
CA GLN A 2 -7.37 -14.96 -11.11
C GLN A 2 -6.10 -14.13 -10.90
N MET A 3 -4.99 -14.77 -10.54
CA MET A 3 -3.77 -14.10 -10.07
C MET A 3 -3.16 -13.15 -11.11
N LYS A 4 -3.15 -13.51 -12.40
CA LYS A 4 -2.66 -12.59 -13.44
C LYS A 4 -3.50 -11.31 -13.54
N SER A 5 -4.82 -11.43 -13.41
CA SER A 5 -5.73 -10.29 -13.41
C SER A 5 -5.53 -9.43 -12.16
N HIS A 6 -5.36 -10.08 -11.00
CA HIS A 6 -5.03 -9.42 -9.73
C HIS A 6 -3.76 -8.58 -9.79
N ILE A 7 -2.64 -9.16 -10.23
CA ILE A 7 -1.35 -8.47 -10.40
C ILE A 7 -1.52 -7.26 -11.33
N SER A 8 -2.24 -7.41 -12.43
CA SER A 8 -2.51 -6.33 -13.39
C SER A 8 -3.31 -5.19 -12.75
N LYS A 9 -4.38 -5.50 -11.99
CA LYS A 9 -5.18 -4.51 -11.27
C LYS A 9 -4.35 -3.75 -10.24
N VAL A 10 -3.61 -4.46 -9.38
CA VAL A 10 -2.74 -3.86 -8.36
C VAL A 10 -1.68 -2.96 -9.00
N SER A 11 -1.04 -3.43 -10.08
CA SER A 11 -0.04 -2.66 -10.80
C SER A 11 -0.63 -1.40 -11.45
N GLN A 12 -1.78 -1.52 -12.11
CA GLN A 12 -2.47 -0.39 -12.74
C GLN A 12 -2.95 0.63 -11.70
N ALA A 13 -3.53 0.18 -10.58
CA ALA A 13 -3.97 1.04 -9.49
C ALA A 13 -2.79 1.81 -8.89
N THR A 14 -1.66 1.12 -8.67
CA THR A 14 -0.44 1.73 -8.13
C THR A 14 0.10 2.80 -9.09
N ARG A 15 0.20 2.47 -10.38
CA ARG A 15 0.64 3.42 -11.42
C ARG A 15 -0.25 4.64 -11.47
N LYS A 16 -1.58 4.47 -11.47
CA LYS A 16 -2.57 5.56 -11.49
C LYS A 16 -2.49 6.44 -10.24
N TRP A 17 -2.26 5.84 -9.07
CA TRP A 17 -2.13 6.59 -7.82
C TRP A 17 -0.93 7.53 -7.84
N LEU A 18 0.23 7.03 -8.29
CA LEU A 18 1.50 7.77 -8.33
C LEU A 18 1.57 8.85 -9.43
N GLN A 19 0.53 9.03 -10.26
CA GLN A 19 0.58 10.03 -11.32
C GLN A 19 0.37 11.45 -10.78
N PRO A 20 1.03 12.45 -11.39
CA PRO A 20 0.93 13.85 -10.95
C PRO A 20 -0.47 14.46 -11.15
N TYR A 21 -1.36 13.82 -11.90
CA TYR A 21 -2.75 14.27 -12.03
C TYR A 21 -3.68 13.70 -10.95
N ASN A 22 -3.21 12.77 -10.11
CA ASN A 22 -4.03 12.18 -9.06
C ASN A 22 -4.36 13.21 -7.98
N GLN A 23 -5.63 13.60 -7.88
CA GLN A 23 -6.09 14.63 -6.95
C GLN A 23 -6.10 14.15 -5.49
N SER A 24 -6.31 12.85 -5.26
CA SER A 24 -6.24 12.27 -3.91
C SER A 24 -4.82 12.36 -3.35
N LEU A 25 -3.83 11.99 -4.18
CA LEU A 25 -2.41 12.12 -3.83
C LEU A 25 -2.03 13.58 -3.57
N LYS A 26 -2.43 14.52 -4.44
CA LYS A 26 -2.17 15.96 -4.21
C LYS A 26 -2.70 16.44 -2.86
N LYS A 27 -3.97 16.17 -2.56
CA LYS A 27 -4.58 16.53 -1.27
C LYS A 27 -3.87 15.90 -0.08
N ALA A 28 -3.41 14.66 -0.21
CA ALA A 28 -2.65 13.98 0.83
C ALA A 28 -1.27 14.64 1.04
N ILE A 29 -0.58 15.04 -0.03
CA ILE A 29 0.68 15.78 0.04
C ILE A 29 0.45 17.12 0.75
N ASP A 30 -0.53 17.90 0.31
CA ASP A 30 -0.81 19.24 0.85
C ASP A 30 -1.08 19.17 2.37
N LYS A 31 -1.97 18.27 2.81
CA LYS A 31 -2.25 18.06 4.23
C LYS A 31 -1.04 17.63 5.05
N THR A 32 -0.24 16.72 4.50
CA THR A 32 0.97 16.22 5.18
C THR A 32 1.98 17.33 5.43
N VAL A 33 2.10 18.26 4.48
CA VAL A 33 2.98 19.44 4.58
C VAL A 33 2.38 20.49 5.52
N GLU A 34 1.09 20.81 5.38
CA GLU A 34 0.39 21.79 6.25
C GLU A 34 0.49 21.41 7.73
N GLU A 35 0.36 20.11 8.05
CA GLU A 35 0.46 19.62 9.43
C GLU A 35 1.90 19.38 9.90
N GLY A 36 2.90 19.66 9.06
CA GLY A 36 4.31 19.53 9.41
C GLY A 36 4.75 18.08 9.69
N LEU A 37 4.06 17.10 9.12
CA LEU A 37 4.35 15.67 9.35
C LEU A 37 5.62 15.23 8.60
N PHE A 38 5.79 15.73 7.37
CA PHE A 38 7.00 15.56 6.55
C PHE A 38 7.25 16.80 5.70
N SER A 39 8.50 17.01 5.28
CA SER A 39 8.84 18.09 4.34
C SER A 39 8.31 17.78 2.94
N PHE A 40 8.02 18.82 2.16
CA PHE A 40 7.62 18.65 0.77
C PHE A 40 8.71 17.95 -0.05
N GLU A 41 9.98 18.26 0.22
CA GLU A 41 11.16 17.69 -0.43
C GLU A 41 11.25 16.17 -0.22
N ASP A 42 11.05 15.70 1.02
CA ASP A 42 11.08 14.27 1.35
C ASP A 42 9.95 13.51 0.67
N ILE A 43 8.73 14.07 0.72
CA ILE A 43 7.55 13.48 0.06
C ILE A 43 7.78 13.39 -1.45
N LYS A 44 8.24 14.49 -2.06
CA LYS A 44 8.50 14.57 -3.50
C LYS A 44 9.59 13.60 -3.93
N PHE A 45 10.67 13.48 -3.16
CA PHE A 45 11.73 12.51 -3.42
C PHE A 45 11.16 11.09 -3.40
N GLN A 46 10.45 10.71 -2.33
CA GLN A 46 9.89 9.39 -2.16
C GLN A 46 8.91 9.01 -3.27
N ILE A 47 7.95 9.88 -3.60
CA ILE A 47 6.97 9.63 -4.67
C ILE A 47 7.67 9.45 -6.02
N ARG A 48 8.67 10.28 -6.33
CA ARG A 48 9.45 10.14 -7.58
C ARG A 48 10.18 8.81 -7.65
N THR A 49 10.82 8.39 -6.57
CA THR A 49 11.52 7.10 -6.50
C THR A 49 10.55 5.93 -6.66
N LEU A 50 9.40 5.95 -5.98
CA LEU A 50 8.38 4.91 -6.11
C LEU A 50 7.81 4.86 -7.53
N LYS A 51 7.47 6.03 -8.10
CA LYS A 51 6.96 6.13 -9.47
C LYS A 51 7.95 5.56 -10.48
N GLN A 52 9.22 5.93 -10.41
CA GLN A 52 10.25 5.42 -11.33
C GLN A 52 10.34 3.89 -11.29
N LYS A 53 10.35 3.30 -10.09
CA LYS A 53 10.38 1.85 -9.89
C LYS A 53 9.13 1.15 -10.43
N VAL A 54 7.96 1.71 -10.16
CA VAL A 54 6.67 1.13 -10.61
C VAL A 54 6.51 1.23 -12.13
N ASP A 55 6.90 2.36 -12.72
CA ASP A 55 6.88 2.56 -14.17
C ASP A 55 7.88 1.65 -14.89
N SER A 56 8.99 1.26 -14.25
CA SER A 56 9.95 0.30 -14.80
C SER A 56 9.49 -1.16 -14.71
N GLY A 57 8.26 -1.44 -14.27
CA GLY A 57 7.72 -2.80 -14.19
C GLY A 57 8.12 -3.58 -12.94
N GLN A 58 8.56 -2.91 -11.86
CA GLN A 58 9.04 -3.61 -10.66
C GLN A 58 7.97 -4.46 -9.97
N ILE A 59 6.69 -4.11 -10.08
CA ILE A 59 5.58 -4.88 -9.48
C ILE A 59 5.46 -6.25 -10.15
N GLU A 60 5.45 -6.27 -11.48
CA GLU A 60 5.38 -7.49 -12.26
C GLU A 60 6.62 -8.37 -12.04
N GLU A 61 7.80 -7.76 -11.97
CA GLU A 61 9.04 -8.47 -11.64
C GLU A 61 9.03 -9.06 -10.23
N TRP A 62 8.50 -8.35 -9.23
CA TRP A 62 8.31 -8.89 -7.88
C TRP A 62 7.35 -10.06 -7.87
N ALA A 63 6.20 -9.94 -8.53
CA ALA A 63 5.22 -11.03 -8.63
C ALA A 63 5.83 -12.27 -9.31
N LYS A 64 6.61 -12.07 -10.37
CA LYS A 64 7.32 -13.14 -11.07
C LYS A 64 8.36 -13.83 -10.19
N ARG A 65 9.20 -13.06 -9.47
CA ARG A 65 10.24 -13.61 -8.58
C ARG A 65 9.66 -14.32 -7.36
N ALA A 66 8.53 -13.87 -6.85
CA ALA A 66 7.77 -14.57 -5.81
C ALA A 66 7.04 -15.82 -6.35
N GLU A 67 7.00 -15.99 -7.68
CA GLU A 67 6.28 -17.04 -8.40
C GLU A 67 4.77 -17.02 -8.08
N LEU A 68 4.19 -15.83 -7.93
CA LEU A 68 2.77 -15.68 -7.63
C LEU A 68 1.91 -16.35 -8.70
N SER A 69 1.03 -17.24 -8.26
CA SER A 69 0.18 -18.05 -9.13
C SER A 69 -1.13 -18.42 -8.42
N GLU A 70 -2.03 -19.13 -9.11
CA GLU A 70 -3.28 -19.60 -8.50
C GLU A 70 -3.05 -20.57 -7.33
N ILE A 71 -1.89 -21.22 -7.29
CA ILE A 71 -1.52 -22.20 -6.24
C ILE A 71 -0.59 -21.56 -5.20
N LYS A 72 0.27 -20.64 -5.63
CA LYS A 72 1.25 -19.96 -4.78
C LYS A 72 0.84 -18.50 -4.56
N ASN A 73 -0.01 -18.29 -3.58
CA ASN A 73 -0.54 -16.98 -3.17
C ASN A 73 -0.92 -17.00 -1.67
N SER A 74 -1.42 -15.87 -1.19
CA SER A 74 -1.83 -15.68 0.20
C SER A 74 -3.33 -15.36 0.33
N VAL A 75 -4.14 -15.79 -0.64
CA VAL A 75 -5.61 -15.63 -0.57
C VAL A 75 -6.13 -16.25 0.73
N GLU A 76 -7.15 -15.63 1.32
CA GLU A 76 -7.75 -15.97 2.62
C GLU A 76 -6.84 -15.76 3.85
N GLN A 77 -5.58 -15.35 3.68
CA GLN A 77 -4.72 -14.98 4.79
C GLN A 77 -4.97 -13.54 5.23
N LYS A 78 -4.97 -13.30 6.54
CA LYS A 78 -5.02 -11.98 7.15
C LYS A 78 -3.64 -11.57 7.61
N VAL A 79 -3.15 -10.46 7.08
CA VAL A 79 -1.83 -9.92 7.43
C VAL A 79 -2.00 -8.59 8.14
N LEU A 80 -1.52 -8.52 9.39
CA LEU A 80 -1.44 -7.29 10.16
C LEU A 80 -0.09 -6.61 9.93
N CYS A 81 -0.06 -5.44 9.31
CA CYS A 81 1.14 -4.63 9.13
C CYS A 81 1.18 -3.52 10.18
N LEU A 82 2.24 -3.49 10.99
CA LEU A 82 2.51 -2.47 12.01
C LEU A 82 3.53 -1.48 11.46
N LEU A 83 3.06 -0.33 11.00
CA LEU A 83 3.88 0.52 10.14
C LEU A 83 4.60 1.62 10.93
N ALA A 84 5.90 1.74 10.66
CA ALA A 84 6.69 2.89 11.06
C ALA A 84 6.23 4.18 10.33
N GLY A 85 6.71 5.33 10.80
CA GLY A 85 6.50 6.61 10.10
C GLY A 85 7.67 7.56 10.31
N ASN A 86 8.88 7.02 10.24
CA ASN A 86 10.12 7.78 10.21
C ASN A 86 10.41 8.37 8.81
N LEU A 87 9.83 7.81 7.74
CA LEU A 87 9.91 8.31 6.37
C LEU A 87 8.51 8.34 5.74
N PRO A 88 8.23 9.27 4.81
CA PRO A 88 7.00 9.25 4.02
C PRO A 88 6.85 7.90 3.32
N LEU A 89 5.65 7.31 3.32
CA LEU A 89 5.35 6.08 2.59
C LEU A 89 6.29 4.91 2.89
N VAL A 90 6.90 4.84 4.07
CA VAL A 90 7.78 3.73 4.45
C VAL A 90 7.05 2.38 4.40
N GLY A 91 5.80 2.34 4.87
CA GLY A 91 4.95 1.15 4.86
C GLY A 91 4.30 0.84 3.50
N PHE A 92 4.62 1.59 2.45
CA PHE A 92 4.09 1.36 1.10
C PHE A 92 4.46 -0.03 0.58
N GLN A 93 5.68 -0.49 0.84
CA GLN A 93 6.13 -1.80 0.33
C GLN A 93 5.43 -2.95 1.04
N ASP A 94 5.19 -2.84 2.34
CA ASP A 94 4.44 -3.84 3.11
C ASP A 94 2.99 -3.90 2.66
N ALA A 95 2.36 -2.75 2.47
CA ALA A 95 0.99 -2.67 1.95
C ALA A 95 0.91 -3.27 0.53
N LEU A 96 1.77 -2.80 -0.39
CA LEU A 96 1.79 -3.29 -1.77
C LEU A 96 2.09 -4.79 -1.83
N GLY A 97 3.07 -5.29 -1.07
CA GLY A 97 3.45 -6.70 -1.06
C GLY A 97 2.34 -7.60 -0.52
N THR A 98 1.74 -7.23 0.61
CA THR A 98 0.59 -7.94 1.18
C THR A 98 -0.56 -8.01 0.19
N ILE A 99 -0.99 -6.86 -0.34
CA ILE A 99 -2.12 -6.80 -1.28
C ILE A 99 -1.80 -7.58 -2.57
N LEU A 100 -0.59 -7.41 -3.12
CA LEU A 100 -0.14 -8.11 -4.33
C LEU A 100 -0.15 -9.64 -4.16
N SER A 101 0.16 -10.15 -2.97
CA SER A 101 0.15 -11.58 -2.67
C SER A 101 -1.24 -12.22 -2.66
N GLY A 102 -2.31 -11.41 -2.56
CA GLY A 102 -3.69 -11.89 -2.43
C GLY A 102 -4.22 -11.90 -0.99
N ALA A 103 -3.39 -11.57 0.01
CA ALA A 103 -3.81 -11.50 1.40
C ALA A 103 -4.71 -10.29 1.70
N ASP A 104 -5.58 -10.46 2.68
CA ASP A 104 -6.31 -9.35 3.31
C ASP A 104 -5.31 -8.50 4.11
N TYR A 105 -5.35 -7.20 3.85
CA TYR A 105 -4.47 -6.23 4.48
C TYR A 105 -5.15 -5.57 5.68
N TYR A 106 -4.49 -5.64 6.83
CA TYR A 106 -4.85 -4.92 8.04
C TYR A 106 -3.67 -4.04 8.44
N GLY A 107 -3.81 -2.72 8.36
CA GLY A 107 -2.69 -1.79 8.59
C GLY A 107 -2.87 -0.94 9.84
N LYS A 108 -1.96 -1.08 10.81
CA LYS A 108 -1.77 -0.04 11.83
C LYS A 108 -0.84 1.01 11.23
N LEU A 109 -1.42 2.11 10.75
CA LEU A 109 -0.67 3.22 10.16
C LEU A 109 0.07 4.03 11.22
N SER A 110 1.15 4.67 10.81
CA SER A 110 1.82 5.64 11.66
C SER A 110 1.00 6.92 11.75
N LYS A 111 0.93 7.50 12.95
CA LYS A 111 0.34 8.83 13.15
C LYS A 111 1.13 9.94 12.44
N LYS A 112 2.37 9.64 12.01
CA LYS A 112 3.19 10.53 11.17
C LYS A 112 2.90 10.41 9.67
N ASP A 113 2.25 9.34 9.22
CA ASP A 113 1.82 9.19 7.82
C ASP A 113 0.34 8.77 7.72
N PRO A 114 -0.60 9.60 8.21
CA PRO A 114 -2.01 9.26 8.20
C PRO A 114 -2.68 9.49 6.83
N TYR A 115 -2.05 10.26 5.93
CA TYR A 115 -2.68 10.73 4.70
C TYR A 115 -2.14 10.09 3.42
N LEU A 116 -0.81 9.99 3.27
CA LEU A 116 -0.24 9.48 2.01
C LEU A 116 -0.57 8.00 1.87
N LEU A 117 -0.29 7.21 2.91
CA LEU A 117 -0.51 5.78 2.84
C LEU A 117 -2.01 5.41 2.82
N SER A 118 -2.86 6.08 3.58
CA SER A 118 -4.31 5.87 3.51
C SER A 118 -4.88 6.24 2.14
N GLY A 119 -4.35 7.29 1.49
CA GLY A 119 -4.70 7.66 0.13
C GLY A 119 -4.36 6.57 -0.90
N PHE A 120 -3.23 5.86 -0.72
CA PHE A 120 -2.86 4.71 -1.53
C PHE A 120 -3.78 3.50 -1.29
N LEU A 121 -4.02 3.17 -0.01
CA LEU A 121 -4.88 2.06 0.38
C LEU A 121 -6.32 2.23 -0.13
N LYS A 122 -6.84 3.46 -0.12
CA LYS A 122 -8.14 3.78 -0.71
C LYS A 122 -8.17 3.52 -2.22
N MET A 123 -7.11 3.86 -2.95
CA MET A 123 -7.03 3.55 -4.39
C MET A 123 -7.04 2.03 -4.63
N MET A 124 -6.41 1.24 -3.75
CA MET A 124 -6.41 -0.21 -3.85
C MET A 124 -7.79 -0.80 -3.60
N ASP A 125 -8.51 -0.27 -2.60
CA ASP A 125 -9.90 -0.67 -2.30
C ASP A 125 -10.85 -0.36 -3.47
N GLU A 126 -10.68 0.81 -4.10
CA GLU A 126 -11.43 1.23 -5.30
C GLU A 126 -11.07 0.43 -6.57
N ALA A 127 -10.00 -0.37 -6.56
CA ALA A 127 -9.57 -1.15 -7.72
C ALA A 127 -10.33 -2.47 -7.90
N HIS A 128 -11.34 -2.74 -7.08
CA HIS A 128 -12.16 -3.96 -7.09
C HIS A 128 -11.29 -5.23 -7.05
N LEU A 129 -10.40 -5.28 -6.05
CA LEU A 129 -9.62 -6.46 -5.69
C LEU A 129 -10.50 -7.42 -4.88
N ASP A 130 -10.11 -8.70 -4.84
CA ASP A 130 -10.85 -9.71 -4.05
C ASP A 130 -10.50 -9.61 -2.54
N ASN A 131 -9.37 -8.99 -2.20
CA ASN A 131 -8.87 -8.86 -0.84
C ASN A 131 -9.57 -7.74 -0.07
N GLN A 132 -9.68 -7.91 1.25
CA GLN A 132 -10.09 -6.85 2.17
C GLN A 132 -8.93 -5.93 2.51
N ILE A 133 -9.23 -4.63 2.61
CA ILE A 133 -8.27 -3.61 3.04
C ILE A 133 -8.88 -2.85 4.21
N GLN A 134 -8.30 -3.02 5.39
CA GLN A 134 -8.67 -2.27 6.58
C GLN A 134 -7.43 -1.61 7.18
N TYR A 135 -7.59 -0.41 7.72
CA TYR A 135 -6.48 0.29 8.35
C TYR A 135 -6.97 1.25 9.42
N SER A 136 -6.13 1.47 10.43
CA SER A 136 -6.35 2.43 11.50
C SER A 136 -5.02 3.02 11.95
N THR A 137 -5.04 4.18 12.59
CA THR A 137 -3.87 4.72 13.31
C THR A 137 -3.75 4.17 14.73
N GLU A 138 -4.78 3.47 15.23
CA GLU A 138 -4.84 2.89 16.57
C GLU A 138 -4.71 1.36 16.49
N LEU A 139 -3.79 0.80 17.29
CA LEU A 139 -3.60 -0.65 17.35
C LEU A 139 -4.80 -1.38 17.98
N ALA A 140 -5.53 -0.70 18.87
CA ALA A 140 -6.67 -1.26 19.59
C ALA A 140 -7.82 -1.69 18.65
N ASP A 141 -7.92 -1.09 17.46
CA ASP A 141 -8.93 -1.43 16.46
C ASP A 141 -8.73 -2.85 15.89
N PHE A 142 -7.52 -3.43 16.07
CA PHE A 142 -7.17 -4.78 15.65
C PHE A 142 -7.03 -5.76 16.82
N LYS A 143 -7.50 -5.41 18.03
CA LYS A 143 -7.34 -6.26 19.23
C LYS A 143 -7.96 -7.66 19.09
N ASP A 144 -9.03 -7.77 18.32
CA ASP A 144 -9.79 -9.02 18.10
C ASP A 144 -9.41 -9.69 16.75
N LEU A 145 -8.47 -9.10 16.01
CA LEU A 145 -8.01 -9.63 14.74
C LEU A 145 -7.14 -10.87 14.96
N GLN A 146 -7.61 -12.02 14.49
CA GLN A 146 -6.78 -13.22 14.35
C GLN A 146 -6.00 -13.12 13.03
N ALA A 147 -4.80 -12.54 13.10
CA ALA A 147 -3.91 -12.43 11.95
C ALA A 147 -3.08 -13.71 11.77
N ASP A 148 -2.96 -14.19 10.54
CA ASP A 148 -2.11 -15.33 10.18
C ASP A 148 -0.62 -14.95 10.20
N LYS A 149 -0.33 -13.67 9.92
CA LYS A 149 1.00 -13.07 9.90
C LYS A 149 0.98 -11.65 10.42
N VAL A 150 2.09 -11.22 11.00
CA VAL A 150 2.34 -9.84 11.41
C VAL A 150 3.65 -9.35 10.78
N LEU A 151 3.63 -8.17 10.16
CA LEU A 151 4.79 -7.48 9.59
C LEU A 151 5.07 -6.19 10.39
N PHE A 152 6.34 -5.85 10.61
CA PHE A 152 6.80 -4.69 11.39
C PHE A 152 8.12 -4.13 10.86
#